data_AF-A0A2S1QT74-F1
#
_entry.id   AF-A0A2S1QT74-F1
#
_cell.length_a   1.000
_cell.length_b   1.000
_cell.length_c   1.000
_cell.angle_alpha   90.00
_cell.angle_beta   90.00
_cell.angle_gamma   90.00
#
_symmetry.space_group_name_H-M   'P 1'
#
loop_
_entity.id
_entity.type
_entity.pdbx_description
1 polymer ?
#
loop_
_entity_poly.entity_id
_entity_poly.type
_entity_poly.pdbx_seq_one_letter_code
_entity_poly.pdbx_strand_id
1 'polypeptide(L)' 'MYISIFRTLYKNVTDNERIERLLRRNNISFEKTLNEKGSRYKIAYDNEETLSTFRKNLRTMYPQICL' A
#
# COMPACT_ATOMS: atom_id res chain seq x y z
N MET A 1 16.14 -5.97 -3.75
CA MET A 1 14.79 -5.94 -4.36
C MET A 1 13.91 -7.01 -3.74
N TYR A 2 13.15 -6.63 -2.72
CA TYR A 2 12.12 -7.48 -2.10
C TYR A 2 10.75 -7.08 -2.64
N ILE A 3 9.90 -8.07 -2.93
CA ILE A 3 8.55 -7.86 -3.44
C ILE A 3 7.56 -8.25 -2.34
N SER A 4 6.70 -7.32 -1.93
CA SER A 4 5.59 -7.58 -1.02
C SER A 4 4.26 -7.23 -1.71
N ILE A 5 3.28 -8.14 -1.60
CA ILE A 5 1.95 -7.92 -2.16
C ILE A 5 1.04 -7.47 -1.03
N PHE A 6 0.45 -6.29 -1.16
CA PHE A 6 -0.54 -5.77 -0.24
C PHE A 6 -1.90 -5.68 -0.95
N ARG A 7 -2.95 -6.17 -0.28
CA ARG A 7 -4.31 -6.13 -0.81
C ARG A 7 -5.12 -5.11 -0.02
N THR A 8 -5.66 -4.13 -0.71
CA THR A 8 -6.66 -3.24 -0.11
C THR A 8 -8.03 -3.86 -0.29
N LEU A 9 -8.79 -3.94 0.81
CA LEU A 9 -10.09 -4.58 0.88
C LEU A 9 -11.24 -3.59 0.67
N TYR A 10 -11.09 -2.54 -0.14
CA TYR A 10 -12.16 -1.55 -0.27
C TYR A 10 -12.36 -1.04 -1.70
N LYS A 11 -13.64 -1.00 -2.10
CA LYS A 11 -14.17 -0.54 -3.39
C LYS A 11 -14.18 0.99 -3.52
N ASN A 12 -13.87 1.72 -2.45
CA ASN A 12 -13.90 3.18 -2.43
C ASN A 12 -12.62 3.76 -3.04
N VAL A 13 -12.79 4.46 -4.17
CA VAL A 13 -11.74 5.08 -4.97
C VAL A 13 -10.86 6.05 -4.15
N THR A 14 -11.41 6.64 -3.09
CA THR A 14 -10.77 7.63 -2.23
C THR A 14 -9.56 7.09 -1.46
N ASP A 15 -9.58 5.81 -1.06
CA ASP A 15 -8.48 5.21 -0.28
C ASP A 15 -7.29 4.82 -1.15
N ASN A 16 -7.55 4.46 -2.40
CA ASN A 16 -6.51 4.08 -3.35
C ASN A 16 -5.54 5.23 -3.64
N GLU A 17 -6.05 6.44 -3.91
CA GLU A 17 -5.20 7.60 -4.15
C GLU A 17 -4.33 7.95 -2.93
N ARG A 18 -4.88 7.80 -1.73
CA ARG A 18 -4.16 8.14 -0.49
C ARG A 18 -3.02 7.15 -0.22
N ILE A 19 -3.25 5.86 -0.49
CA ILE A 19 -2.23 4.81 -0.41
C ILE A 19 -1.14 5.03 -1.47
N GLU A 20 -1.52 5.39 -2.69
CA GLU A 20 -0.54 5.71 -3.74
C GLU A 20 0.30 6.94 -3.38
N ARG A 21 -0.31 7.98 -2.79
CA ARG A 21 0.44 9.14 -2.27
C ARG A 21 1.41 8.74 -1.16
N LEU A 22 1.03 7.83 -0.26
CA LEU A 22 1.90 7.31 0.79
C LEU A 22 3.08 6.52 0.20
N LEU A 23 2.83 5.63 -0.76
CA LEU A 23 3.87 4.85 -1.43
C LEU A 23 4.87 5.78 -2.13
N ARG A 24 4.39 6.77 -2.89
CA ARG A 24 5.24 7.78 -3.55
C ARG A 24 6.05 8.61 -2.54
N ARG A 25 5.44 9.05 -1.44
CA ARG A 25 6.13 9.82 -0.38
C ARG A 25 7.27 9.05 0.29
N ASN A 26 7.17 7.72 0.35
CA ASN A 26 8.20 6.86 0.92
C ASN A 26 9.19 6.33 -0.15
N ASN A 27 9.15 6.85 -1.38
CA ASN A 27 9.95 6.38 -2.52
C ASN A 27 9.81 4.87 -2.78
N ILE A 28 8.60 4.35 -2.59
CA ILE A 28 8.31 2.94 -2.77
C ILE A 28 7.70 2.72 -4.15
N SER A 29 8.33 1.87 -4.96
CA SER A 29 7.84 1.46 -6.27
C SER A 29 6.65 0.52 -6.12
N PHE A 30 5.59 0.71 -6.91
CA PHE A 30 4.42 -0.16 -6.85
C PHE A 30 3.73 -0.34 -8.20
N GLU A 31 3.11 -1.51 -8.37
CA GLU A 31 2.18 -1.82 -9.45
C GLU A 31 0.78 -1.97 -8.86
N LYS A 32 -0.21 -1.35 -9.49
CA LYS A 32 -1.62 -1.44 -9.11
C LYS A 32 -2.38 -2.33 -10.07
N THR A 33 -3.10 -3.31 -9.53
CA THR A 33 -4.07 -4.11 -10.27
C THR A 33 -5.46 -3.85 -9.72
N LEU A 34 -6.36 -3.35 -10.56
CA LEU A 34 -7.77 -3.14 -10.22
C LEU A 34 -8.54 -4.43 -10.44
N ASN A 35 -9.26 -4.90 -9.41
CA ASN A 35 -10.21 -6.01 -9.52
C ASN A 35 -11.59 -5.55 -9.02
N GLU A 36 -12.66 -6.24 -9.44
CA GLU A 36 -14.04 -5.95 -9.01
C GLU A 36 -14.24 -5.95 -7.49
N LYS A 37 -13.35 -6.65 -6.76
CA LYS A 37 -13.34 -6.78 -5.30
C LYS A 37 -12.38 -5.83 -4.57
N GLY A 38 -11.70 -4.91 -5.27
CA GLY A 38 -10.76 -3.94 -4.70
C GLY A 38 -9.41 -3.86 -5.43
N SER A 39 -8.51 -2.99 -4.97
CA SER A 39 -7.17 -2.82 -5.55
C SER A 39 -6.13 -3.73 -4.89
N ARG A 40 -5.28 -4.33 -5.72
CA ARG A 40 -4.05 -5.02 -5.29
C ARG A 40 -2.85 -4.16 -5.62
N TYR A 41 -1.94 -4.02 -4.67
CA TYR A 41 -0.69 -3.30 -4.83
C TYR A 41 0.46 -4.29 -4.67
N LYS A 42 1.26 -4.43 -5.73
CA LYS A 42 2.53 -5.15 -5.67
C LYS A 42 3.61 -4.10 -5.42
N ILE A 43 4.27 -4.21 -4.29
CA ILE A 43 5.20 -3.20 -3.78
C ILE A 43 6.62 -3.76 -3.91
N ALA A 44 7.49 -3.02 -4.59
CA ALA A 44 8.92 -3.28 -4.65
C ALA A 44 9.66 -2.30 -3.72
N TYR A 45 10.47 -2.84 -2.82
CA TYR A 45 11.25 -2.05 -1.88
C TYR A 45 12.68 -2.61 -1.77
N ASP A 46 13.62 -1.70 -1.51
CA ASP A 46 15.02 -2.03 -1.30
C ASP A 46 15.49 -1.81 0.14
N ASN A 47 14.72 -1.07 0.95
CA ASN A 47 15.00 -0.83 2.36
C ASN A 47 13.83 -1.35 3.23
N GLU A 48 14.12 -2.23 4.19
CA GLU A 48 13.11 -2.72 5.13
C GLU A 48 12.58 -1.62 6.06
N GLU A 49 13.39 -0.61 6.36
CA GLU A 49 13.01 0.52 7.20
C GLU A 49 11.90 1.37 6.55
N THR A 50 11.96 1.57 5.22
CA THR A 50 10.92 2.30 4.49
C THR A 50 9.62 1.51 4.45
N LEU A 51 9.69 0.18 4.34
CA LEU A 51 8.51 -0.68 4.43
C LEU A 51 7.90 -0.65 5.85
N SER A 52 8.73 -0.72 6.89
CA SER A 52 8.29 -0.64 8.29
C SER A 52 7.57 0.68 8.58
N THR A 53 8.13 1.78 8.09
CA THR A 53 7.54 3.12 8.20
C THR A 53 6.22 3.23 7.43
N PHE A 54 6.18 2.72 6.21
CA PHE A 54 4.95 2.65 5.42
C PHE A 54 3.86 1.83 6.13
N ARG A 55 4.18 0.66 6.68
CA ARG A 55 3.23 -0.18 7.43
C ARG A 55 2.72 0.53 8.68
N LYS A 56 3.58 1.22 9.44
CA LYS A 56 3.18 2.03 10.60
C LYS A 56 2.20 3.13 10.19
N ASN A 57 2.54 3.90 9.16
CA ASN A 57 1.68 4.99 8.66
C ASN A 57 0.34 4.46 8.12
N LEU A 58 0.37 3.34 7.40
CA LEU A 58 -0.83 2.72 6.85
C LEU A 58 -1.73 2.18 7.98
N ARG A 59 -1.17 1.58 9.03
CA ARG A 59 -1.92 1.14 10.22
C ARG A 59 -2.56 2.30 10.98
N THR A 60 -1.89 3.45 11.07
CA THR A 60 -2.44 4.65 11.71
C THR A 60 -3.61 5.23 10.91
N MET A 61 -3.52 5.26 9.58
CA MET A 61 -4.59 5.82 8.73
C MET A 61 -5.74 4.83 8.50
N TYR A 62 -5.42 3.54 8.48
CA TYR A 62 -6.32 2.47 8.09
C TYR A 62 -6.22 1.27 9.05
N PRO A 63 -6.62 1.45 10.32
CA PRO A 63 -6.60 0.36 11.29
C PRO A 63 -7.40 -0.86 10.81
N GLN A 64 -8.46 -0.65 10.02
CA GLN A 64 -9.31 -1.69 9.44
C GLN A 64 -8.67 -2.52 8.30
N ILE A 65 -7.54 -2.08 7.74
CA ILE A 65 -6.85 -2.82 6.66
C ILE A 65 -5.73 -3.71 7.25
N CYS A 66 -5.33 -3.50 8.49
CA CYS A 66 -4.39 -4.37 9.20
C CYS A 66 -5.11 -5.59 9.82
N LEU A 67 -5.28 -6.65 9.03
CA LEU A 67 -5.39 -8.04 9.51
C LEU A 67 -4.03 -8.72 9.35
#